data_AF-A0A7L0VP40-F1
#
_entry.id   AF-A0A7L0VP40-F1
#
_cell.length_a   1.000
_cell.length_b   1.000
_cell.length_c   1.000
_cell.angle_alpha   90.00
_cell.angle_beta   90.00
_cell.angle_gamma   90.00
#
_symmetry.space_group_name_H-M   'P 1'
#
loop_
_entity.id
_entity.type
_entity.pdbx_description
1 polymer ?
#
loop_
_entity_poly.entity_id
_entity_poly.type
_entity_poly.pdbx_seq_one_letter_code
_entity_poly.pdbx_strand_id
1 'polypeptide(L)' 'LPSADAHMERPYMCLECGKSFSDNSHLLWQQKIHTGERPYNGGECGKSFRDSSILITHWHVHTREQPEDPHWGTAL' A
#
# COMPACT_ATOMS: atom_id res chain seq x y z
N LEU A 1 22.13 -28.89 -20.54
CA LEU A 1 22.07 -27.99 -19.36
C LEU A 1 20.88 -27.07 -19.60
N PRO A 2 19.77 -27.15 -18.85
CA PRO A 2 18.68 -26.22 -19.08
C PRO A 2 19.18 -24.83 -18.69
N SER A 3 19.15 -23.89 -19.64
CA SER A 3 19.49 -22.49 -19.38
C SER A 3 18.68 -22.03 -18.19
N ALA A 4 19.37 -21.61 -17.13
CA ALA A 4 18.78 -20.93 -15.98
C ALA A 4 18.40 -19.49 -16.37
N ASP A 5 17.65 -19.35 -17.47
CA ASP A 5 16.83 -18.17 -17.66
C ASP A 5 15.77 -18.27 -16.57
N ALA A 6 16.05 -17.59 -15.45
CA ALA A 6 15.05 -17.28 -14.46
C ALA A 6 13.96 -16.49 -15.19
N HIS A 7 13.00 -17.20 -15.78
CA HIS A 7 11.73 -16.63 -16.16
C HIS A 7 11.24 -15.94 -14.89
N MET A 8 11.14 -14.62 -14.94
CA MET A 8 10.41 -13.89 -13.92
C MET A 8 8.96 -14.36 -14.02
N GLU A 9 8.66 -15.46 -13.34
CA GLU A 9 7.33 -16.00 -13.25
C GLU A 9 6.49 -14.98 -12.50
N ARG A 10 5.50 -14.44 -13.21
CA ARG A 10 4.53 -13.50 -12.66
C ARG A 10 3.17 -14.19 -12.65
N PRO A 11 2.98 -15.23 -11.82
CA PRO A 11 1.78 -16.07 -11.87
C PRO A 11 0.52 -15.32 -11.40
N TYR A 12 0.69 -14.19 -10.69
CA TYR A 12 -0.41 -13.44 -10.08
C TYR A 12 -0.90 -12.35 -11.04
N MET A 13 -2.00 -12.60 -11.75
CA MET A 13 -2.58 -11.64 -12.71
C MET A 13 -3.79 -10.91 -12.13
N CYS A 14 -3.82 -9.59 -12.28
CA CYS A 14 -4.99 -8.76 -12.02
C CYS A 14 -5.95 -8.84 -13.21
N LEU A 15 -7.17 -9.34 -12.97
CA LEU A 15 -8.18 -9.50 -14.02
C LEU A 15 -8.82 -8.18 -14.46
N GLU A 16 -8.74 -7.12 -13.65
CA GLU A 16 -9.34 -5.82 -13.98
C GLU A 16 -8.47 -5.00 -14.94
N CYS A 17 -7.14 -5.11 -14.83
CA CYS A 17 -6.20 -4.33 -15.66
C CYS A 17 -5.20 -5.17 -16.46
N GLY A 18 -5.25 -6.50 -16.33
CA GLY A 18 -4.36 -7.44 -17.05
C GLY A 18 -2.91 -7.46 -16.58
N LYS A 19 -2.54 -6.69 -15.54
CA LYS A 19 -1.16 -6.66 -15.02
C LYS A 19 -0.82 -7.94 -14.26
N SER A 20 0.33 -8.52 -14.53
CA SER A 20 0.87 -9.66 -13.79
C SER A 20 1.89 -9.23 -12.75
N PHE A 21 2.02 -9.97 -11.66
CA PHE A 21 2.91 -9.70 -10.53
C PHE A 21 3.64 -10.98 -10.12
N SER A 22 4.86 -10.84 -9.61
CA SER A 22 5.70 -11.93 -9.11
C SER A 22 5.21 -12.49 -7.78
N ASP A 23 4.44 -11.70 -7.03
CA ASP A 23 3.93 -12.07 -5.72
C ASP A 23 2.45 -11.70 -5.56
N ASN A 24 1.78 -12.42 -4.67
CA ASN A 24 0.36 -12.22 -4.39
C ASN A 24 0.11 -10.92 -3.62
N SER A 25 1.06 -10.48 -2.79
CA SER A 25 0.92 -9.27 -1.97
C SER A 25 0.77 -8.01 -2.82
N HIS A 26 1.55 -7.88 -3.89
CA HIS A 26 1.43 -6.82 -4.88
C HIS A 26 0.14 -6.91 -5.69
N LEU A 27 -0.33 -8.13 -6.01
CA LEU A 27 -1.64 -8.31 -6.65
C LEU A 27 -2.77 -7.80 -5.75
N LEU A 28 -2.78 -8.18 -4.47
CA LEU A 28 -3.77 -7.72 -3.50
C LEU A 28 -3.70 -6.21 -3.28
N TRP A 29 -2.49 -5.64 -3.21
CA TRP A 29 -2.31 -4.20 -3.13
C TRP A 29 -2.82 -3.49 -4.40
N GLN A 30 -2.61 -4.09 -5.58
CA GLN A 30 -3.15 -3.60 -6.85
C GLN A 30 -4.69 -3.62 -6.85
N GLN A 31 -5.32 -4.66 -6.28
CA GLN A 31 -6.77 -4.73 -6.17
C GLN A 31 -7.35 -3.61 -5.29
N LYS A 32 -6.67 -3.27 -4.18
CA LYS A 32 -7.04 -2.11 -3.36
C LYS A 32 -7.00 -0.78 -4.13
N ILE A 33 -6.31 -0.69 -5.27
CA ILE A 33 -6.37 0.49 -6.15
C ILE A 33 -7.71 0.59 -6.85
N HIS A 34 -8.20 -0.55 -7.35
CA HIS A 34 -9.44 -0.60 -8.11
C HIS A 34 -10.66 -0.38 -7.22
N THR A 35 -10.65 -0.95 -6.01
CA THR A 35 -11.73 -0.75 -5.03
C THR A 35 -11.69 0.63 -4.38
N GLY A 36 -10.55 1.33 -4.45
CA GLY A 36 -10.35 2.59 -3.74
C GLY A 36 -10.25 2.42 -2.21
N GLU A 37 -10.11 1.20 -1.72
CA GLU A 37 -9.96 0.93 -0.29
C GLU A 37 -8.73 1.63 0.29
N ARG A 38 -8.96 2.39 1.35
CA ARG A 38 -7.95 3.16 2.08
C ARG A 38 -8.09 2.90 3.57
N PRO A 39 -7.64 1.73 4.05
CA PRO A 39 -7.83 1.32 5.44
C PRO A 39 -7.04 2.18 6.43
N TYR A 40 -6.00 2.90 5.97
CA TYR A 40 -5.14 3.68 6.84
C TYR A 40 -5.59 5.15 6.88
N ASN A 41 -6.35 5.54 7.90
CA ASN A 41 -6.84 6.91 8.05
C ASN A 41 -5.82 7.79 8.79
N GLY A 42 -5.54 8.97 8.25
CA GLY A 42 -4.72 10.03 8.83
C GLY A 42 -5.47 10.86 9.87
N GLY A 43 -6.28 10.21 10.72
CA GLY A 43 -6.98 10.79 11.88
C GLY A 43 -7.54 12.20 11.66
N GLU A 44 -6.79 13.21 12.10
CA GLU A 44 -7.19 14.63 12.08
C GLU A 44 -7.25 15.28 10.70
N CYS A 45 -6.45 14.85 9.72
CA CYS A 45 -6.43 15.51 8.41
C CYS A 45 -7.46 14.94 7.42
N GLY A 46 -8.19 13.89 7.82
CA GLY A 46 -9.20 13.22 7.00
C GLY A 46 -8.66 12.53 5.74
N LYS A 47 -7.33 12.46 5.57
CA LYS A 47 -6.70 11.77 4.43
C LYS A 47 -6.57 10.28 4.73
N SER A 48 -7.02 9.45 3.80
CA SER A 48 -6.88 7.99 3.92
C SER A 48 -5.89 7.45 2.91
N PHE A 49 -5.13 6.44 3.30
CA PHE A 49 -4.04 5.83 2.53
C PHE A 49 -4.29 4.33 2.36
N ARG A 50 -3.74 3.79 1.27
CA ARG A 50 -3.83 2.37 0.94
C ARG A 50 -2.73 1.54 1.61
N ASP A 51 -1.68 2.20 2.07
CA ASP A 51 -0.49 1.58 2.66
C ASP A 51 -0.07 2.31 3.94
N SER A 52 0.37 1.54 4.94
CA SER A 52 0.83 2.07 6.22
C SER A 52 2.12 2.87 6.10
N SER A 53 3.03 2.50 5.20
CA SER A 53 4.28 3.24 4.96
C SER A 53 4.00 4.63 4.39
N ILE A 54 2.96 4.75 3.55
CA ILE A 54 2.51 6.04 3.02
C ILE A 54 1.88 6.87 4.14
N LEU A 55 1.07 6.26 5.02
CA LEU A 55 0.55 6.94 6.21
C LEU A 55 1.68 7.42 7.13
N ILE A 56 2.69 6.60 7.39
CA ILE A 56 3.83 6.94 8.25
C ILE A 56 4.65 8.09 7.64
N THR A 57 4.95 8.04 6.35
CA THR A 57 5.67 9.15 5.68
C THR A 57 4.83 10.42 5.66
N HIS A 58 3.52 10.32 5.44
CA HIS A 58 2.60 11.44 5.57
C HIS A 58 2.59 12.01 7.00
N TRP A 59 2.64 11.15 8.02
CA TRP A 59 2.70 11.59 9.40
C TRP A 59 3.90 12.48 9.69
N HIS A 60 5.08 12.14 9.18
CA HIS A 60 6.27 12.96 9.39
C HIS A 60 6.11 14.40 8.87
N VAL A 61 5.19 14.66 7.94
CA VAL A 61 4.85 16.03 7.51
C VAL A 61 4.10 16.74 8.64
N HIS A 62 3.09 16.09 9.24
CA HIS A 62 2.36 16.62 10.38
C HIS A 62 3.25 16.85 11.61
N THR A 63 4.13 15.90 11.95
CA THR A 63 5.06 16.03 13.09
C THR A 63 6.06 17.17 12.90
N ARG A 64 6.51 17.39 11.66
CA ARG A 64 7.38 18.53 11.34
C ARG A 64 6.65 19.87 11.43
N GLU A 65 5.32 19.85 11.34
CA GLU A 65 4.46 21.02 11.40
C GLU A 65 3.82 21.24 12.79
N GLN A 66 3.68 20.21 13.66
CA GLN A 66 3.09 20.28 15.01
C GLN A 66 3.62 19.16 15.95
N PRO A 67 3.85 19.42 17.25
CA PRO A 67 4.42 18.44 18.17
C PRO A 67 3.43 17.35 18.60
N GLU A 68 4.00 16.19 18.89
CA GLU A 68 3.38 14.87 19.07
C GLU A 68 2.32 14.74 20.18
N ASP A 69 1.04 14.56 19.81
CA ASP A 69 0.01 13.96 20.68
C ASP A 69 0.05 12.41 20.56
N PRO A 70 -0.05 11.63 21.65
CA PRO A 70 0.05 10.15 21.60
C PRO A 70 -1.16 9.40 21.01
N HIS A 71 -2.28 10.05 20.71
CA HIS A 71 -3.53 9.35 20.33
C HIS A 71 -3.72 9.11 18.82
N TRP A 72 -2.85 9.64 17.95
CA TRP A 72 -3.07 9.53 16.51
C TRP A 72 -2.50 8.19 15.99
N GLY A 73 -3.37 7.27 15.54
CA GLY A 73 -2.94 6.01 14.93
C GLY A 73 -3.70 4.74 15.32
N THR A 74 -4.79 4.81 16.08
CA THR A 74 -5.63 3.63 16.27
C THR A 74 -6.45 3.34 15.02
N ALA A 75 -6.17 2.19 14.40
CA ALA A 75 -7.09 1.54 13.49
C ALA A 75 -8.40 1.25 14.26
N LEU A 76 -9.52 1.81 13.79
CA LEU A 76 -10.86 1.30 14.08
C LEU A 76 -11.10 0.05 13.23
#